data_AF-A0A6Y6BVG1-F1
#
_entry.id   AF-A0A6Y6BVG1-F1
#
_cell.length_a   1.000
_cell.length_b   1.000
_cell.length_c   1.000
_cell.angle_alpha   90.00
_cell.angle_beta   90.00
_cell.angle_gamma   90.00
#
_symmetry.space_group_name_H-M   'P 1'
#
loop_
_entity.id
_entity.type
_entity.pdbx_description
1 polymer ?
#
loop_
_entity_poly.entity_id
_entity_poly.type
_entity_poly.pdbx_seq_one_letter_code
_entity_poly.pdbx_strand_id
1 'polypeptide(L)'
;MNRRQSDHLMMIIISLTILIIILTYFIEINSVVHGQGVITTKDNAQLISLSKGGTIQDIYVAEGDTVKKGELLAKVVNLDLQKEYQRYRTQKGYLDKDVNEISFILDKEN
;
A
#
# COMPACT_ATOMS: atom_id res chain seq x y z
N MET A 1 7.52 38.04 75.48
CA MET A 1 7.38 37.38 74.16
C MET A 1 6.20 36.42 74.24
N ASN A 2 5.04 36.81 73.69
CA ASN A 2 3.76 36.14 73.94
C ASN A 2 3.68 34.80 73.19
N ARG A 3 3.87 33.67 73.90
CA ARG A 3 3.80 32.30 73.36
C ARG A 3 2.59 32.05 72.45
N ARG A 4 1.44 32.66 72.76
CA ARG A 4 0.21 32.58 71.95
C ARG A 4 0.36 33.13 70.53
N GLN A 5 1.17 34.17 70.32
CA GLN A 5 1.39 34.75 68.98
C GLN A 5 2.24 33.83 68.10
N SER A 6 3.22 33.14 68.70
CA SER A 6 4.03 32.12 68.00
C SER A 6 3.18 30.92 67.58
N ASP A 7 2.23 30.49 68.43
CA ASP A 7 1.33 29.39 68.11
C ASP A 7 0.36 29.74 66.97
N HIS A 8 -0.15 30.97 66.91
CA HIS A 8 -0.97 31.45 65.78
C HIS A 8 -0.18 31.51 64.48
N LEU A 9 1.08 31.96 64.52
CA LEU A 9 1.96 31.95 63.34
C LEU A 9 2.21 30.50 62.86
N MET A 10 2.41 29.56 63.78
CA MET A 10 2.60 28.14 63.45
C MET A 10 1.34 27.54 62.81
N MET A 11 0.15 27.81 63.35
CA MET A 11 -1.12 27.38 62.77
C MET A 11 -1.35 27.93 61.35
N ILE A 12 -1.02 29.20 61.11
CA ILE A 12 -1.14 29.82 59.79
C ILE A 12 -0.23 29.13 58.78
N ILE A 13 1.03 28.83 59.17
CA ILE A 13 1.99 28.14 58.31
C ILE A 13 1.51 26.73 57.97
N ILE A 14 0.99 25.99 58.95
CA ILE A 14 0.43 24.65 58.74
C ILE A 14 -0.78 24.71 57.80
N SER A 15 -1.70 25.64 58.03
CA SER A 15 -2.89 25.83 57.19
C SER A 15 -2.53 26.18 55.75
N LEU A 16 -1.53 27.04 55.54
CA LEU A 16 -1.04 27.43 54.22
C LEU A 16 -0.40 26.25 53.49
N THR A 17 0.35 25.42 54.22
CA THR A 17 0.99 24.22 53.66
C THR A 17 -0.06 23.21 53.20
N ILE A 18 -1.09 22.98 54.02
CA ILE A 18 -2.21 22.08 53.68
C ILE A 18 -2.98 22.60 52.46
N LEU A 19 -3.20 23.90 52.38
CA LEU A 19 -3.88 24.53 51.24
C LEU A 19 -3.12 24.28 49.93
N ILE A 20 -1.80 24.41 49.92
CA ILE A 20 -0.97 24.17 48.73
C ILE A 20 -1.05 22.71 48.27
N ILE A 21 -1.00 21.77 49.21
CA ILE A 21 -1.11 20.33 48.91
C ILE A 21 -2.46 20.01 48.25
N ILE A 22 -3.55 20.58 48.78
CA ILE A 22 -4.89 20.42 48.19
C ILE A 22 -4.92 20.99 46.77
N LEU A 23 -4.35 22.18 46.55
CA LEU A 23 -4.32 22.78 45.22
C LEU A 23 -3.54 21.93 44.22
N THR A 24 -2.37 21.39 44.59
CA THR A 24 -1.60 20.51 43.71
C THR A 24 -2.34 19.23 43.35
N TYR A 25 -3.14 18.67 44.26
CA TYR A 25 -3.93 17.47 43.99
C TYR A 25 -4.98 17.69 42.88
N PHE A 26 -5.55 18.89 42.78
CA PHE A 26 -6.54 19.23 41.75
C PHE A 26 -5.92 19.58 40.38
N ILE A 27 -4.58 19.65 40.27
CA ILE A 27 -3.92 19.97 39.00
C ILE A 27 -3.68 18.67 38.21
N GLU A 28 -4.56 18.40 37.24
CA GLU A 28 -4.32 17.36 36.24
C GLU A 28 -3.23 17.84 35.26
N ILE A 29 -2.11 17.12 35.20
CA ILE A 29 -1.03 17.41 34.26
C ILE A 29 -1.43 16.84 32.90
N ASN A 30 -1.91 17.70 32.01
CA ASN A 30 -2.15 17.34 30.62
C ASN A 30 -0.82 17.18 29.87
N SER A 31 -0.37 15.94 29.74
CA SER A 31 0.77 15.59 28.89
C SER A 31 0.29 15.35 27.46
N VAL A 32 0.46 16.35 26.59
CA VAL A 32 0.21 16.20 25.15
C VAL A 32 1.53 15.80 24.47
N VAL A 33 1.65 14.50 24.20
CA VAL A 33 2.81 13.96 23.49
C VAL A 33 2.59 14.12 21.99
N HIS A 34 3.37 14.99 21.35
CA HIS A 34 3.32 15.20 19.91
C HIS A 34 4.13 14.10 19.21
N GLY A 35 3.48 13.00 18.88
CA GLY A 35 4.07 11.95 18.04
C GLY A 35 4.03 12.36 16.57
N GLN A 36 5.19 12.44 15.92
CA GLN A 36 5.25 12.55 14.46
C GLN A 36 5.10 11.15 13.87
N GLY A 37 3.93 10.88 13.28
CA GLY A 37 3.68 9.66 12.52
C GLY A 37 3.66 9.98 11.03
N VAL A 38 4.53 9.34 10.25
CA VAL A 38 4.43 9.39 8.78
C VAL A 38 3.35 8.40 8.36
N ILE A 39 2.29 8.91 7.76
CA ILE A 39 1.18 8.10 7.23
C ILE A 39 1.60 7.62 5.84
N THR A 40 2.21 6.44 5.77
CA THR A 40 2.50 5.78 4.50
C THR A 40 1.37 4.81 4.19
N THR A 41 0.78 4.94 3.00
CA THR A 41 -0.15 3.95 2.47
C THR A 41 0.55 2.59 2.34
N LYS A 42 -0.05 1.54 2.90
CA LYS A 42 0.47 0.17 2.81
C LYS A 42 0.40 -0.39 1.39
N ASP A 43 -0.33 0.30 0.52
CA ASP A 43 -0.48 -0.03 -0.89
C ASP A 43 0.84 0.23 -1.60
N ASN A 44 1.53 -0.87 -1.89
CA ASN A 44 2.74 -0.89 -2.69
C ASN A 44 2.45 -0.14 -4.00
N ALA A 45 3.07 1.03 -4.18
CA ALA A 45 3.07 1.72 -5.45
C ALA A 45 3.79 0.83 -6.47
N GLN A 46 3.04 -0.05 -7.12
CA GLN A 46 3.58 -1.00 -8.07
C GLN A 46 3.70 -0.30 -9.42
N LEU A 47 4.94 -0.10 -9.87
CA LEU A 47 5.19 0.35 -11.24
C LEU A 47 4.77 -0.77 -12.20
N ILE A 48 3.68 -0.55 -12.93
CA ILE A 48 3.23 -1.46 -13.98
C ILE A 48 3.97 -1.07 -15.27
N SER A 49 4.88 -1.93 -15.71
CA SER A 49 5.64 -1.75 -16.95
C SER A 49 5.44 -2.95 -17.88
N LEU A 50 5.45 -2.69 -19.18
CA LEU A 50 5.32 -3.72 -20.19
C LEU A 50 6.71 -4.24 -20.56
N SER A 51 6.98 -5.51 -20.26
CA SER A 51 8.29 -6.14 -20.49
C SER A 51 8.75 -6.14 -21.96
N LYS A 52 7.80 -6.16 -22.91
CA LYS A 52 8.10 -6.23 -24.36
C LYS A 52 7.91 -4.89 -25.10
N GLY A 53 7.56 -3.81 -24.39
CA GLY A 53 7.26 -2.51 -25.00
C GLY A 53 6.08 -2.54 -25.99
N GLY A 54 5.70 -1.37 -26.51
CA GLY A 54 4.62 -1.21 -27.48
C GLY A 54 4.02 0.19 -27.45
N THR A 55 3.19 0.53 -28.43
CA THR A 55 2.50 1.82 -28.49
C THR A 55 1.19 1.73 -27.71
N ILE A 56 0.96 2.65 -26.78
CA ILE A 56 -0.32 2.78 -26.07
C ILE A 56 -1.38 3.20 -27.09
N GLN A 57 -2.41 2.36 -27.25
CA GLN A 57 -3.53 2.64 -28.15
C GLN A 57 -4.63 3.40 -27.41
N ASP A 58 -5.05 2.87 -26.25
CA ASP A 58 -6.11 3.46 -25.42
C ASP A 58 -5.75 3.34 -23.94
N ILE A 59 -6.17 4.32 -23.13
CA ILE A 59 -6.07 4.31 -21.68
C ILE A 59 -7.51 4.40 -21.14
N TYR A 60 -7.89 3.49 -20.24
CA TYR A 60 -9.25 3.37 -19.71
C TYR A 60 -9.41 3.89 -18.28
N VAL A 61 -8.32 4.40 -17.69
CA VAL A 61 -8.28 4.85 -16.29
C VAL A 61 -7.67 6.24 -16.18
N ALA A 62 -8.13 7.03 -15.21
CA ALA A 62 -7.65 8.37 -14.93
C ALA A 62 -6.94 8.44 -13.56
N GLU A 63 -6.26 9.56 -13.30
CA GLU A 63 -5.63 9.80 -12.01
C GLU A 63 -6.69 9.87 -10.89
N GLY A 64 -6.44 9.15 -9.79
CA GLY A 64 -7.34 9.09 -8.63
C GLY A 64 -8.45 8.04 -8.73
N ASP A 65 -8.52 7.30 -9.84
CA ASP A 65 -9.54 6.27 -10.02
C ASP A 65 -9.23 4.98 -9.24
N THR A 66 -10.26 4.33 -8.70
CA THR A 66 -10.10 3.12 -7.88
C THR A 66 -10.29 1.87 -8.72
N VAL A 67 -9.20 1.14 -8.96
CA VAL A 67 -9.20 -0.05 -9.83
C VAL A 67 -9.13 -1.36 -9.05
N LYS A 68 -9.76 -2.41 -9.55
CA LYS A 68 -9.71 -3.76 -8.96
C LYS A 68 -8.67 -4.63 -9.66
N LYS A 69 -8.20 -5.67 -8.95
CA LYS A 69 -7.27 -6.65 -9.53
C LYS A 69 -7.89 -7.31 -10.77
N GLY A 70 -7.21 -7.21 -11.90
CA GLY A 70 -7.65 -7.79 -13.18
C GLY A 70 -8.45 -6.83 -14.06
N GLU A 71 -8.66 -5.59 -13.62
CA GLU A 71 -9.30 -4.55 -14.43
C GLU A 71 -8.41 -4.07 -15.58
N LEU A 72 -9.02 -3.78 -16.72
CA LEU A 72 -8.30 -3.31 -17.91
C LEU A 72 -7.91 -1.85 -17.73
N LEU A 73 -6.61 -1.59 -17.56
CA LEU A 73 -6.09 -0.23 -17.36
C LEU A 73 -5.78 0.49 -18.68
N ALA A 74 -5.12 -0.20 -19.60
CA ALA A 74 -4.71 0.36 -20.89
C ALA A 74 -4.57 -0.76 -21.93
N LYS A 75 -4.81 -0.41 -23.19
CA LYS A 75 -4.57 -1.29 -24.34
C LYS A 75 -3.29 -0.86 -25.04
N VAL A 76 -2.35 -1.79 -25.17
CA VAL A 76 -1.07 -1.58 -25.85
C VAL A 76 -0.97 -2.49 -27.05
N VAL A 77 -0.54 -1.93 -28.18
CA VAL A 77 -0.35 -2.67 -29.43
C VAL A 77 1.12 -2.66 -29.80
N ASN A 78 1.66 -3.86 -30.03
CA ASN A 78 3.02 -4.06 -30.53
C ASN A 78 2.95 -4.84 -31.84
N LEU A 79 3.36 -4.20 -32.93
CA LEU A 79 3.32 -4.77 -34.28
C LEU A 79 4.26 -5.97 -34.43
N ASP A 80 5.42 -5.93 -33.78
CA ASP A 80 6.42 -6.99 -33.88
C ASP A 80 5.95 -8.26 -33.15
N LEU A 81 5.29 -8.11 -32.00
CA LEU A 81 4.66 -9.24 -31.31
C LEU A 81 3.56 -9.89 -32.13
N GLN A 82 2.77 -9.09 -32.87
CA GLN A 82 1.76 -9.66 -33.76
C GLN A 82 2.40 -10.45 -34.90
N LYS A 83 3.46 -9.94 -35.53
CA LYS A 83 4.19 -10.66 -36.59
C LYS A 83 4.80 -11.96 -36.08
N GLU A 84 5.42 -11.92 -34.91
CA GLU A 84 6.01 -13.09 -34.26
C GLU A 84 4.94 -14.15 -33.94
N TYR A 85 3.80 -13.73 -33.37
CA TYR A 85 2.67 -14.61 -33.10
C TYR A 85 2.15 -15.31 -34.37
N GLN A 86 2.02 -14.56 -35.47
CA GLN A 86 1.56 -15.15 -36.74
C GLN A 86 2.57 -16.15 -37.32
N ARG A 87 3.87 -15.89 -37.18
CA ARG A 87 4.92 -16.82 -37.60
C ARG A 87 4.84 -18.13 -36.82
N TYR A 88 4.73 -18.06 -35.49
CA TYR A 88 4.61 -19.24 -34.65
C TYR A 88 3.33 -20.04 -34.93
N ARG A 89 2.20 -19.34 -35.12
CA ARG A 89 0.92 -19.98 -35.48
C ARG A 89 1.03 -20.76 -36.79
N THR A 90 1.69 -20.16 -37.77
CA THR A 90 1.91 -20.76 -39.09
C THR A 90 2.84 -21.97 -38.97
N GLN A 91 3.96 -21.86 -38.25
CA GLN A 91 4.89 -22.95 -38.03
C GLN A 91 4.23 -24.13 -37.30
N LYS A 92 3.44 -23.86 -36.27
CA LYS A 92 2.66 -24.89 -35.57
C LYS A 92 1.69 -25.59 -36.52
N GLY A 93 1.01 -24.84 -37.37
CA GLY A 93 0.08 -25.40 -38.36
C GLY A 93 0.77 -26.29 -39.42
N TYR A 94 2.02 -26.00 -39.79
CA TYR A 94 2.81 -26.92 -40.62
C TYR A 94 3.19 -28.17 -39.84
N LEU A 95 3.69 -28.01 -38.61
CA LEU A 95 4.12 -29.14 -37.79
C LEU A 95 2.95 -30.08 -37.45
N ASP A 96 1.75 -29.54 -37.19
CA ASP A 96 0.54 -30.34 -36.94
C ASP A 96 0.11 -31.14 -38.19
N LYS A 97 0.39 -30.63 -39.41
CA LYS A 97 0.16 -31.37 -40.65
C LYS A 97 1.17 -32.51 -40.79
N ASP A 98 2.45 -32.21 -40.56
CA ASP A 98 3.52 -33.21 -40.66
C ASP A 98 3.29 -34.36 -39.67
N VAL A 99 2.90 -34.04 -38.42
CA VAL A 99 2.55 -35.04 -37.39
C VAL A 99 1.37 -35.89 -37.83
N ASN A 100 0.31 -35.28 -38.37
CA ASN A 100 -0.85 -36.03 -38.85
C ASN A 100 -0.48 -36.93 -40.03
N GLU A 101 0.35 -36.47 -40.96
CA GLU A 101 0.81 -37.25 -42.11
C GLU A 101 1.65 -38.45 -41.66
N ILE A 102 2.62 -38.24 -40.77
CA ILE A 102 3.43 -39.33 -40.21
C ILE A 102 2.55 -40.34 -39.46
N SER A 103 1.60 -39.86 -38.65
CA SER A 103 0.68 -40.75 -37.92
C SER A 103 -0.19 -41.58 -38.85
N PHE A 104 -0.64 -41.01 -39.97
CA PHE A 104 -1.44 -41.71 -40.97
C PHE A 104 -0.62 -42.79 -41.71
N ILE A 105 0.67 -42.53 -41.98
CA ILE A 105 1.55 -43.51 -42.61
C ILE A 105 1.81 -44.69 -41.67
N LEU A 106 2.06 -44.41 -40.38
CA LEU A 106 2.32 -45.45 -39.38
C LEU A 106 1.09 -46.32 -39.07
N ASP A 107 -0.12 -45.73 -39.08
CA ASP A 107 -1.37 -46.47 -38.86
C ASP A 107 -1.73 -47.39 -40.04
N LYS A 108 -1.20 -47.10 -41.24
CA LYS A 108 -1.41 -47.89 -42.46
C LYS A 108 -0.46 -49.09 -42.60
N GLU A 109 0.63 -49.13 -41.83
CA GLU A 109 1.67 -50.16 -41.91
C GLU A 109 1.44 -51.35 -40.93
N ASN A 110 0.36 -51.33 -40.15
CA ASN A 110 -0.09 -52.40 -39.25
C ASN A 110 -1.47 -52.94 -39.65
#